data_AF-A0A840IA94-F1
#
_entry.id   AF-A0A840IA94-F1
#
_cell.length_a   1.000
_cell.length_b   1.000
_cell.length_c   1.000
_cell.angle_alpha   90.00
_cell.angle_beta   90.00
_cell.angle_gamma   90.00
#
_symmetry.space_group_name_H-M   'P 1'
#
loop_
_entity.id
_entity.type
_entity.pdbx_description
1 polymer ?
#
loop_
_entity_poly.entity_id
_entity_poly.type
_entity_poly.pdbx_seq_one_letter_code
_entity_poly.pdbx_strand_id
1 'polypeptide(L)'
;MTAQVAIMTSACAVLAADSAVTISGPAGQKVYTGVEKIHPLSDNEPTAALVYGLATLIDVPWGTLLSEYRHKFGGDAHEDIVKQAEHLLSFLDARLAERIATAGPELRRARTAGLVTTLLHEAQDRFMQESMEAESDEPVPAGVAEQLREIVAIERRAWRASERLPGLDAAAESALHRRHRRLIADVRRDVLSDVPVDASTSRAIEDVALLSLTRRTPNDVGSPTAGGLVLVSFPDGAFWPRYVEFTFDGVGIPGLRYWEIATGGCHGPRNALVKAFAQADGVSTMMNGVHPALLASFYDRLESVGLDADKIDEALGDARRRWLEQRTLPILDTLDVMPPPDLCEIAESLVSITALWQRMRGTLETVGGTISVAVLAPGGPLRWAKRPNLSAS
;
A
#
# COMPACT_ATOMS: atom_id res chain seq x y z
N MET A 1 3.15 -8.94 2.39
CA MET A 1 4.11 -7.88 2.05
C MET A 1 4.47 -7.99 0.57
N THR A 2 5.29 -7.12 0.01
CA THR A 2 5.69 -7.11 -1.41
C THR A 2 6.98 -6.32 -1.53
N ALA A 3 7.92 -6.70 -2.38
CA ALA A 3 9.11 -5.91 -2.69
C ALA A 3 9.02 -5.40 -4.12
N GLN A 4 8.97 -4.08 -4.26
CA GLN A 4 8.83 -3.39 -5.54
C GLN A 4 9.73 -2.16 -5.58
N VAL A 5 10.44 -2.00 -6.70
CA VAL A 5 11.34 -0.88 -6.92
C VAL A 5 11.21 -0.35 -8.35
N ALA A 6 11.29 0.96 -8.51
CA ALA A 6 11.61 1.62 -9.76
C ALA A 6 12.99 2.29 -9.65
N ILE A 7 13.82 2.08 -10.67
CA ILE A 7 15.01 2.89 -10.94
C ILE A 7 14.72 3.73 -12.16
N MET A 8 14.67 5.04 -11.98
CA MET A 8 14.41 6.00 -13.04
C MET A 8 15.67 6.79 -13.32
N THR A 9 15.98 6.98 -14.59
CA THR A 9 17.11 7.77 -15.07
C THR A 9 16.64 8.73 -16.15
N SER A 10 17.53 9.58 -16.61
CA SER A 10 17.29 10.42 -17.77
C SER A 10 17.00 9.65 -19.07
N ALA A 11 17.36 8.37 -19.15
CA ALA A 11 17.22 7.56 -20.36
C ALA A 11 16.10 6.50 -20.30
N CYS A 12 15.73 6.00 -19.12
CA CYS A 12 14.68 4.99 -18.97
C CYS A 12 14.13 4.90 -17.54
N ALA A 13 13.07 4.13 -17.36
CA ALA A 13 12.65 3.62 -16.06
C ALA A 13 12.68 2.09 -16.06
N VAL A 14 13.35 1.50 -15.08
CA VAL A 14 13.41 0.06 -14.84
C VAL A 14 12.54 -0.27 -13.64
N LEU A 15 11.67 -1.26 -13.79
CA LEU A 15 10.73 -1.74 -12.78
C LEU A 15 11.10 -3.17 -12.38
N ALA A 16 11.13 -3.45 -11.08
CA ALA A 16 11.28 -4.81 -10.60
C ALA A 16 10.31 -5.12 -9.44
N ALA A 17 9.75 -6.34 -9.45
CA ALA A 17 8.79 -6.79 -8.47
C ALA A 17 8.91 -8.29 -8.18
N ASP A 18 8.70 -8.68 -6.92
CA ASP A 18 8.54 -10.08 -6.52
C ASP A 18 7.16 -10.64 -6.92
N SER A 19 6.98 -11.96 -6.87
CA SER A 19 5.74 -12.62 -7.31
C SER A 19 4.94 -13.29 -6.19
N ALA A 20 5.34 -13.10 -4.93
CA ALA A 20 4.62 -13.64 -3.78
C ALA A 20 3.40 -12.78 -3.43
N VAL A 21 2.28 -13.43 -3.17
CA VAL A 21 1.08 -12.79 -2.61
C VAL A 21 0.53 -13.62 -1.47
N THR A 22 0.14 -12.97 -0.39
CA THR A 22 -0.52 -13.63 0.73
C THR A 22 -2.02 -13.49 0.56
N ILE A 23 -2.73 -14.63 0.54
CA ILE A 23 -4.18 -14.68 0.55
C ILE A 23 -4.61 -15.16 1.92
N SER A 24 -5.37 -14.32 2.61
CA SER A 24 -5.99 -14.65 3.90
C SER A 24 -7.40 -15.15 3.65
N GLY A 25 -7.74 -16.32 4.19
CA GLY A 25 -9.09 -16.87 4.14
C GLY A 25 -9.53 -17.45 5.50
N PRO A 26 -10.78 -17.94 5.61
CA PRO A 26 -11.30 -18.51 6.86
C PRO A 26 -10.48 -19.71 7.37
N ALA A 27 -9.78 -20.41 6.48
CA ALA A 27 -8.93 -21.56 6.80
C ALA A 27 -7.47 -21.20 7.14
N GLY A 28 -7.16 -19.90 7.26
CA GLY A 28 -5.81 -19.39 7.55
C GLY A 28 -5.21 -18.58 6.40
N GLN A 29 -3.94 -18.18 6.59
CA GLN A 29 -3.17 -17.44 5.58
C GLN A 29 -2.36 -18.41 4.71
N LYS A 30 -2.37 -18.18 3.40
CA LYS A 30 -1.54 -18.94 2.47
C LYS A 30 -0.81 -18.02 1.51
N VAL A 31 0.48 -18.27 1.32
CA VAL A 31 1.30 -17.57 0.34
C VAL A 31 1.25 -18.32 -0.98
N TYR A 32 1.02 -17.58 -2.06
CA TYR A 32 1.11 -18.04 -3.44
C TYR A 32 2.24 -17.30 -4.14
N THR A 33 2.94 -17.97 -5.05
CA THR A 33 3.97 -17.37 -5.92
C THR A 33 3.50 -17.38 -7.36
N GLY A 34 4.17 -16.60 -8.23
CA GLY A 34 3.84 -16.51 -9.65
C GLY A 34 2.75 -15.48 -10.01
N VAL A 35 2.39 -14.59 -9.09
CA VAL A 35 1.50 -13.46 -9.39
C VAL A 35 2.32 -12.34 -10.03
N GLU A 36 1.93 -11.95 -11.25
CA GLU A 36 2.49 -10.77 -11.92
C GLU A 36 2.03 -9.51 -11.19
N LYS A 37 2.99 -8.63 -10.86
CA LYS A 37 2.70 -7.34 -10.20
C LYS A 37 3.02 -6.12 -11.05
N ILE A 38 3.62 -6.32 -12.22
CA ILE A 38 3.91 -5.27 -13.22
C ILE A 38 2.98 -5.52 -14.41
N HIS A 39 2.10 -4.55 -14.70
CA HIS A 39 1.10 -4.67 -15.74
C HIS A 39 1.24 -3.52 -16.75
N PRO A 40 1.58 -3.78 -18.02
CA PRO A 40 1.53 -2.74 -19.04
C PRO A 40 0.11 -2.16 -19.15
N LEU A 41 0.00 -0.84 -19.30
CA LEU A 41 -1.28 -0.13 -19.45
C LEU A 41 -1.58 0.32 -20.88
N SER A 42 -0.53 0.48 -21.70
CA SER A 42 -0.63 0.88 -23.11
C SER A 42 0.03 -0.15 -24.02
N ASP A 43 -0.44 -0.20 -25.26
CA ASP A 43 0.14 -0.98 -26.35
C ASP A 43 1.24 -0.21 -27.10
N ASN A 44 1.26 1.11 -26.98
CA ASN A 44 2.13 2.00 -27.75
C ASN A 44 3.04 2.84 -26.85
N GLU A 45 2.56 3.24 -25.68
CA GLU A 45 3.29 4.10 -24.75
C GLU A 45 4.02 3.28 -23.67
N PRO A 46 5.18 3.73 -23.21
CA PRO A 46 5.94 3.07 -22.15
C PRO A 46 5.32 3.37 -20.78
N THR A 47 4.14 2.80 -20.52
CA THR A 47 3.41 2.97 -19.27
C THR A 47 3.01 1.63 -18.66
N ALA A 48 3.20 1.50 -17.35
CA ALA A 48 2.83 0.33 -16.58
C ALA A 48 2.24 0.69 -15.21
N ALA A 49 1.38 -0.19 -14.71
CA ALA A 49 0.89 -0.21 -13.35
C ALA A 49 1.66 -1.25 -12.52
N LEU A 50 2.03 -0.89 -11.29
CA LEU A 50 2.50 -1.81 -10.26
C LEU A 50 1.45 -1.92 -9.16
N VAL A 51 1.19 -3.13 -8.68
CA VAL A 51 0.21 -3.40 -7.61
C VAL A 51 0.85 -4.14 -6.44
N TYR A 52 0.61 -3.68 -5.21
CA TYR A 52 1.13 -4.31 -4.00
C TYR A 52 0.08 -4.36 -2.88
N GLY A 53 0.35 -5.17 -1.86
CA GLY A 53 -0.50 -5.34 -0.68
C GLY A 53 -1.71 -6.23 -0.95
N LEU A 54 -2.72 -5.72 -1.68
CA LEU A 54 -3.97 -6.43 -1.95
C LEU A 54 -3.88 -7.32 -3.19
N ALA A 55 -4.17 -8.62 -3.05
CA ALA A 55 -4.21 -9.57 -4.17
C ALA A 55 -5.37 -9.30 -5.14
N THR A 56 -6.48 -8.83 -4.60
CA THR A 56 -7.72 -8.58 -5.34
C THR A 56 -8.31 -7.24 -4.96
N LEU A 57 -8.96 -6.62 -5.92
CA LEU A 57 -9.89 -5.54 -5.69
C LEU A 57 -11.29 -6.16 -5.88
N ILE A 58 -12.12 -6.19 -4.84
CA ILE A 58 -13.55 -6.58 -4.98
C ILE A 58 -13.67 -8.06 -5.38
N ASP A 59 -12.78 -8.91 -4.87
CA ASP A 59 -12.67 -10.33 -5.21
C ASP A 59 -12.30 -10.58 -6.69
N VAL A 60 -11.87 -9.53 -7.40
CA VAL A 60 -11.34 -9.60 -8.75
C VAL A 60 -9.83 -9.37 -8.70
N PRO A 61 -9.00 -10.26 -9.28
CA PRO A 61 -7.56 -10.04 -9.35
C PRO A 61 -7.20 -8.75 -10.07
N TRP A 62 -6.22 -8.01 -9.55
CA TRP A 62 -5.73 -6.78 -10.18
C TRP A 62 -5.30 -6.99 -11.63
N GLY A 63 -4.59 -8.09 -11.91
CA GLY A 63 -4.18 -8.42 -13.28
C GLY A 63 -5.35 -8.55 -14.25
N THR A 64 -6.52 -9.01 -13.80
CA THR A 64 -7.73 -9.08 -14.64
C THR A 64 -8.27 -7.68 -14.94
N LEU A 65 -8.39 -6.82 -13.93
CA LEU A 65 -8.88 -5.45 -14.08
C LEU A 65 -7.97 -4.60 -14.97
N LEU A 66 -6.65 -4.70 -14.76
CA LEU A 66 -5.66 -3.94 -15.52
C LEU A 66 -5.54 -4.47 -16.97
N SER A 67 -5.69 -5.77 -17.19
CA SER A 67 -5.78 -6.33 -18.55
C SER A 67 -7.04 -5.89 -19.28
N GLU A 68 -8.18 -5.83 -18.59
CA GLU A 68 -9.42 -5.30 -19.16
C GLU A 68 -9.28 -3.81 -19.52
N TYR A 69 -8.68 -3.01 -18.63
CA TYR A 69 -8.39 -1.61 -18.89
C TYR A 69 -7.52 -1.45 -20.14
N ARG A 70 -6.39 -2.16 -20.21
CA ARG A 70 -5.49 -2.12 -21.37
C ARG A 70 -6.19 -2.58 -22.64
N HIS A 71 -7.02 -3.63 -22.60
CA HIS A 71 -7.75 -4.09 -23.78
C HIS A 71 -8.72 -3.02 -24.32
N LYS A 72 -9.33 -2.23 -23.44
CA LYS A 72 -10.29 -1.18 -23.83
C LYS A 72 -9.63 0.13 -24.24
N PHE A 73 -8.56 0.52 -23.56
CA PHE A 73 -7.99 1.87 -23.61
C PHE A 73 -6.49 1.90 -23.91
N GLY A 74 -5.85 0.74 -24.13
CA GLY A 74 -4.40 0.64 -24.31
C GLY A 74 -3.89 1.27 -25.62
N GLY A 75 -4.77 1.50 -26.58
CA GLY A 75 -4.49 2.25 -27.80
C GLY A 75 -4.68 3.77 -27.66
N ASP A 76 -5.29 4.24 -26.58
CA ASP A 76 -5.55 5.65 -26.36
C ASP A 76 -4.27 6.36 -25.91
N ALA A 77 -4.06 7.57 -26.43
CA ALA A 77 -2.99 8.45 -25.97
C ALA A 77 -3.48 9.27 -24.77
N HIS A 78 -2.62 9.42 -23.76
CA HIS A 78 -2.92 10.25 -22.60
C HIS A 78 -1.93 11.42 -22.53
N GLU A 79 -2.44 12.63 -22.24
CA GLU A 79 -1.64 13.86 -22.18
C GLU A 79 -0.53 13.81 -21.11
N ASP A 80 -0.84 13.23 -19.95
CA ASP A 80 0.10 13.02 -18.84
C ASP A 80 -0.32 11.81 -18.00
N ILE A 81 0.62 11.28 -17.22
CA ILE A 81 0.42 10.13 -16.33
C ILE A 81 -0.69 10.39 -15.30
N VAL A 82 -0.83 11.62 -14.82
CA VAL A 82 -1.88 11.99 -13.87
C VAL A 82 -3.27 11.83 -14.51
N LYS A 83 -3.41 12.21 -15.79
CA LYS A 83 -4.66 12.03 -16.54
C LYS A 83 -4.97 10.57 -16.82
N GLN A 84 -3.94 9.77 -17.15
CA GLN A 84 -4.11 8.33 -17.28
C GLN A 84 -4.52 7.68 -15.95
N ALA A 85 -3.94 8.13 -14.83
CA ALA A 85 -4.32 7.67 -13.51
C ALA A 85 -5.76 7.99 -13.15
N GLU A 86 -6.20 9.24 -13.35
CA GLU A 86 -7.59 9.66 -13.16
C GLU A 86 -8.57 8.80 -13.98
N HIS A 87 -8.21 8.52 -15.24
CA HIS A 87 -9.02 7.67 -16.12
C HIS A 87 -9.08 6.21 -15.64
N LEU A 88 -7.94 5.64 -15.23
CA LEU A 88 -7.90 4.29 -14.65
C LEU A 88 -8.72 4.20 -13.36
N LEU A 89 -8.60 5.18 -12.47
CA LEU A 89 -9.37 5.23 -11.23
C LEU A 89 -10.87 5.31 -11.50
N SER A 90 -11.30 6.13 -12.48
CA SER A 90 -12.69 6.21 -12.91
C SER A 90 -13.20 4.87 -13.47
N PHE A 91 -12.39 4.19 -14.28
CA PHE A 91 -12.71 2.86 -14.79
C PHE A 91 -12.89 1.84 -13.65
N LEU A 92 -11.94 1.81 -12.70
CA LEU A 92 -12.00 0.89 -11.57
C LEU A 92 -13.24 1.15 -10.69
N ASP A 93 -13.60 2.42 -10.49
CA ASP A 93 -14.78 2.80 -9.71
C ASP A 93 -16.10 2.37 -10.39
N ALA A 94 -16.18 2.52 -11.71
CA ALA A 94 -17.31 2.03 -12.48
C ALA A 94 -17.46 0.50 -12.39
N ARG A 95 -16.35 -0.25 -12.51
CA ARG A 95 -16.35 -1.73 -12.37
C ARG A 95 -16.71 -2.15 -10.95
N LEU A 96 -16.27 -1.40 -9.95
CA LEU A 96 -16.66 -1.59 -8.56
C LEU A 96 -18.17 -1.45 -8.37
N ALA A 97 -18.75 -0.37 -8.88
CA ALA A 97 -20.19 -0.10 -8.78
C ALA A 97 -21.02 -1.23 -9.40
N GLU A 98 -20.64 -1.67 -10.61
CA GLU A 98 -21.28 -2.80 -11.31
C GLU A 98 -21.19 -4.10 -10.47
N ARG A 99 -20.00 -4.39 -9.92
CA ARG A 99 -19.78 -5.61 -9.14
C ARG A 99 -20.52 -5.59 -7.80
N ILE A 100 -20.63 -4.43 -7.13
CA ILE A 100 -21.46 -4.29 -5.92
C ILE A 100 -22.95 -4.48 -6.25
N ALA A 101 -23.42 -3.91 -7.36
CA ALA A 101 -24.82 -4.00 -7.77
C ALA A 101 -25.24 -5.44 -8.08
N THR A 102 -24.33 -6.21 -8.71
CA THR A 102 -24.56 -7.61 -9.11
C THR A 102 -24.20 -8.63 -8.02
N ALA A 103 -23.50 -8.22 -6.96
CA ALA A 103 -23.12 -9.10 -5.86
C ALA A 103 -24.35 -9.72 -5.15
N GLY A 104 -24.23 -10.98 -4.74
CA GLY A 104 -25.21 -11.62 -3.86
C GLY A 104 -25.25 -10.98 -2.47
N PRO A 105 -26.31 -11.23 -1.66
CA PRO A 105 -26.39 -10.76 -0.28
C PRO A 105 -25.18 -11.19 0.55
N GLU A 106 -24.69 -12.41 0.35
CA GLU A 106 -23.56 -12.99 1.10
C GLU A 106 -22.25 -12.25 0.86
N LEU A 107 -21.94 -11.87 -0.39
CA LEU A 107 -20.70 -11.15 -0.68
C LEU A 107 -20.72 -9.73 -0.09
N ARG A 108 -21.88 -9.07 -0.12
CA ARG A 108 -22.05 -7.78 0.58
C ARG A 108 -21.85 -7.93 2.08
N ARG A 109 -22.38 -9.01 2.68
CA ARG A 109 -22.17 -9.33 4.10
C ARG A 109 -20.71 -9.56 4.42
N ALA A 110 -20.03 -10.44 3.67
CA ALA A 110 -18.63 -10.78 3.88
C ALA A 110 -17.72 -9.54 3.79
N ARG A 111 -18.03 -8.57 2.94
CA ARG A 111 -17.25 -7.33 2.82
C ARG A 111 -17.43 -6.37 3.99
N THR A 112 -18.68 -6.10 4.36
CA THR A 112 -18.94 -5.30 5.57
C THR A 112 -18.36 -5.99 6.78
N ALA A 113 -18.44 -7.32 6.83
CA ALA A 113 -17.82 -8.12 7.88
C ALA A 113 -16.29 -7.98 7.89
N GLY A 114 -15.64 -8.08 6.74
CA GLY A 114 -14.19 -7.93 6.60
C GLY A 114 -13.68 -6.58 7.09
N LEU A 115 -14.32 -5.47 6.68
CA LEU A 115 -13.93 -4.13 7.14
C LEU A 115 -14.03 -3.97 8.65
N VAL A 116 -15.11 -4.49 9.25
CA VAL A 116 -15.32 -4.45 10.71
C VAL A 116 -14.35 -5.39 11.43
N THR A 117 -14.11 -6.58 10.87
CA THR A 117 -13.20 -7.57 11.46
C THR A 117 -11.77 -7.07 11.44
N THR A 118 -11.31 -6.41 10.37
CA THR A 118 -9.98 -5.77 10.31
C THR A 118 -9.80 -4.74 11.42
N LEU A 119 -10.78 -3.85 11.61
CA LEU A 119 -10.73 -2.85 12.68
C LEU A 119 -10.70 -3.47 14.08
N LEU A 120 -11.44 -4.57 14.27
CA LEU A 120 -11.46 -5.29 15.54
C LEU A 120 -10.15 -6.06 15.79
N HIS A 121 -9.57 -6.67 14.76
CA HIS A 121 -8.26 -7.32 14.86
C HIS A 121 -7.15 -6.29 15.11
N GLU A 122 -7.16 -5.12 14.47
CA GLU A 122 -6.20 -4.06 14.77
C GLU A 122 -6.28 -3.59 16.22
N ALA A 123 -7.50 -3.44 16.74
CA ALA A 123 -7.69 -3.11 18.15
C ALA A 123 -7.16 -4.22 19.08
N GLN A 124 -7.33 -5.49 18.68
CA GLN A 124 -6.81 -6.64 19.42
C GLN A 124 -5.28 -6.76 19.34
N ASP A 125 -4.68 -6.55 18.17
CA ASP A 125 -3.23 -6.62 17.95
C ASP A 125 -2.51 -5.52 18.73
N ARG A 126 -3.03 -4.28 18.71
CA ARG A 126 -2.49 -3.19 19.54
C ARG A 126 -2.55 -3.53 21.02
N PHE A 127 -3.67 -4.09 21.48
CA PHE A 127 -3.79 -4.57 22.86
C PHE A 127 -2.74 -5.65 23.20
N MET A 128 -2.53 -6.63 22.32
CA MET A 128 -1.54 -7.69 22.53
C MET A 128 -0.11 -7.14 22.59
N GLN A 129 0.21 -6.17 21.75
CA GLN A 129 1.53 -5.55 21.70
C GLN A 129 1.84 -4.75 22.98
N GLU A 130 0.90 -3.92 23.44
CA GLU A 130 1.03 -3.17 24.70
C GLU A 130 1.05 -4.10 25.93
N SER A 131 0.31 -5.21 25.88
CA SER A 131 0.31 -6.22 26.95
C SER A 131 1.62 -7.02 27.01
N MET A 132 2.30 -7.24 25.87
CA MET A 132 3.62 -7.89 25.83
C MET A 132 4.73 -6.99 26.39
N GLU A 133 4.58 -5.67 26.29
CA GLU A 133 5.52 -4.70 26.88
C GLU A 133 5.36 -4.59 28.40
N ALA A 134 4.18 -4.95 28.93
CA ALA A 134 3.91 -5.09 30.35
C ALA A 134 4.18 -6.52 30.82
N GLU A 135 5.43 -6.88 31.14
CA GLU A 135 5.80 -8.20 31.71
C GLU A 135 4.88 -8.57 32.91
N SER A 136 3.84 -9.35 32.66
CA SER A 136 2.82 -9.71 33.65
C SER A 136 2.27 -11.11 33.36
N ASP A 137 2.49 -12.03 34.30
CA ASP A 137 2.09 -13.45 34.24
C ASP A 137 0.63 -13.71 34.68
N GLU A 138 -0.19 -12.66 34.85
CA GLU A 138 -1.59 -12.82 35.27
C GLU A 138 -2.54 -13.16 34.09
N PRO A 139 -3.47 -14.10 34.28
CA PRO A 139 -4.35 -14.59 33.23
C PRO A 139 -5.48 -13.59 32.95
N VAL A 140 -5.19 -12.52 32.20
CA VAL A 140 -6.11 -11.57 31.56
C VAL A 140 -7.56 -11.52 32.15
N PRO A 141 -7.82 -10.84 33.29
CA PRO A 141 -9.20 -10.57 33.70
C PRO A 141 -9.37 -9.18 34.35
N ALA A 142 -10.07 -8.28 33.64
CA ALA A 142 -10.60 -6.95 34.04
C ALA A 142 -10.00 -5.74 33.27
N GLY A 143 -8.71 -5.74 32.93
CA GLY A 143 -8.06 -4.63 32.19
C GLY A 143 -8.50 -4.53 30.72
N VAL A 144 -8.76 -5.67 30.07
CA VAL A 144 -9.11 -5.75 28.63
C VAL A 144 -10.34 -4.95 28.27
N ALA A 145 -11.37 -5.01 29.11
CA ALA A 145 -12.62 -4.30 28.82
C ALA A 145 -12.38 -2.79 28.83
N GLU A 146 -11.58 -2.27 29.78
CA GLU A 146 -11.22 -0.86 29.90
C GLU A 146 -10.32 -0.40 28.75
N GLN A 147 -9.28 -1.17 28.42
CA GLN A 147 -8.38 -0.88 27.31
C GLN A 147 -9.11 -0.90 25.96
N LEU A 148 -10.02 -1.85 25.75
CA LEU A 148 -10.86 -1.86 24.56
C LEU A 148 -11.74 -0.60 24.49
N ARG A 149 -12.27 -0.10 25.62
CA ARG A 149 -13.02 1.18 25.61
C ARG A 149 -12.11 2.31 25.15
N GLU A 150 -10.89 2.37 25.67
CA GLU A 150 -9.93 3.43 25.36
C GLU A 150 -9.54 3.42 23.89
N ILE A 151 -9.15 2.26 23.34
CA ILE A 151 -8.81 2.09 21.92
C ILE A 151 -9.99 2.49 21.03
N VAL A 152 -11.20 1.96 21.31
CA VAL A 152 -12.39 2.28 20.53
C VAL A 152 -12.75 3.77 20.65
N ALA A 153 -12.51 4.41 21.79
CA ALA A 153 -12.73 5.84 21.97
C ALA A 153 -11.75 6.69 21.15
N ILE A 154 -10.47 6.30 21.10
CA ILE A 154 -9.44 6.93 20.27
C ILE A 154 -9.82 6.80 18.79
N GLU A 155 -10.09 5.58 18.33
CA GLU A 155 -10.51 5.30 16.95
C GLU A 155 -11.75 6.10 16.58
N ARG A 156 -12.78 6.08 17.42
CA ARG A 156 -14.02 6.82 17.17
C ARG A 156 -13.79 8.33 17.02
N ARG A 157 -12.89 8.92 17.80
CA ARG A 157 -12.53 10.34 17.65
C ARG A 157 -11.84 10.58 16.31
N ALA A 158 -10.88 9.73 15.95
CA ALA A 158 -10.13 9.83 14.70
C ALA A 158 -11.05 9.70 13.47
N TRP A 159 -11.91 8.68 13.43
CA TRP A 159 -12.88 8.46 12.34
C TRP A 159 -13.90 9.58 12.20
N ARG A 160 -14.32 10.22 13.30
CA ARG A 160 -15.23 11.37 13.26
C ARG A 160 -14.57 12.64 12.72
N ALA A 161 -13.28 12.81 12.95
CA ALA A 161 -12.48 13.91 12.42
C ALA A 161 -12.10 13.70 10.94
N SER A 162 -12.17 12.46 10.47
CA SER A 162 -11.78 12.09 9.10
C SER A 162 -12.71 12.67 8.03
N GLU A 163 -12.10 13.00 6.89
CA GLU A 163 -12.75 13.51 5.70
C GLU A 163 -13.72 12.49 5.09
N ARG A 164 -14.80 12.99 4.48
CA ARG A 164 -15.73 12.14 3.70
C ARG A 164 -15.06 11.69 2.41
N LEU A 165 -15.42 10.48 1.95
CA LEU A 165 -15.06 10.06 0.61
C LEU A 165 -15.71 11.00 -0.43
N PRO A 166 -15.02 11.29 -1.55
CA PRO A 166 -15.57 12.12 -2.62
C PRO A 166 -16.90 11.57 -3.13
N GLY A 167 -17.84 12.46 -3.52
CA GLY A 167 -19.13 12.05 -4.09
C GLY A 167 -20.21 11.63 -3.07
N LEU A 168 -19.94 11.74 -1.76
CA LEU A 168 -20.91 11.49 -0.69
C LEU A 168 -21.47 12.77 -0.09
N ASP A 169 -22.76 13.02 -0.30
CA ASP A 169 -23.51 13.99 0.50
C ASP A 169 -24.02 13.37 1.81
N ALA A 170 -24.51 14.22 2.72
CA ALA A 170 -25.01 13.79 4.02
C ALA A 170 -26.27 12.89 3.93
N ALA A 171 -27.05 12.99 2.86
CA ALA A 171 -28.26 12.20 2.65
C ALA A 171 -27.92 10.77 2.22
N ALA A 172 -26.96 10.62 1.29
CA ALA A 172 -26.40 9.36 0.84
C ALA A 172 -25.70 8.63 1.99
N GLU A 173 -24.89 9.32 2.79
CA GLU A 173 -24.25 8.79 4.01
C GLU A 173 -25.32 8.24 4.98
N SER A 174 -26.36 9.02 5.26
CA SER A 174 -27.43 8.61 6.17
C SER A 174 -28.22 7.40 5.64
N ALA A 175 -28.49 7.34 4.34
CA ALA A 175 -29.18 6.20 3.72
C ALA A 175 -28.32 4.93 3.79
N LEU A 176 -27.01 5.07 3.55
CA LEU A 176 -26.06 3.98 3.64
C LEU A 176 -25.97 3.43 5.06
N HIS A 177 -25.86 4.31 6.06
CA HIS A 177 -25.80 3.92 7.46
C HIS A 177 -27.05 3.14 7.87
N ARG A 178 -28.24 3.59 7.47
CA ARG A 178 -29.50 2.86 7.74
C ARG A 178 -29.50 1.48 7.10
N ARG A 179 -28.98 1.34 5.88
CA ARG A 179 -28.92 0.06 5.15
C ARG A 179 -27.98 -0.95 5.80
N HIS A 180 -26.84 -0.50 6.33
CA HIS A 180 -25.78 -1.38 6.84
C HIS A 180 -25.82 -1.60 8.35
N ARG A 181 -26.57 -0.80 9.12
CA ARG A 181 -26.65 -0.91 10.59
C ARG A 181 -26.99 -2.32 11.08
N ARG A 182 -27.97 -3.00 10.46
CA ARG A 182 -28.34 -4.39 10.86
C ARG A 182 -27.18 -5.37 10.64
N LEU A 183 -26.55 -5.28 9.47
CA LEU A 183 -25.43 -6.14 9.11
C LEU A 183 -24.22 -5.93 10.03
N ILE A 184 -23.88 -4.68 10.34
CA ILE A 184 -22.79 -4.36 11.28
C ILE A 184 -23.10 -4.91 12.67
N ALA A 185 -24.34 -4.78 13.13
CA ALA A 185 -24.74 -5.30 14.43
C ALA A 185 -24.66 -6.84 14.50
N ASP A 186 -24.98 -7.54 13.40
CA ASP A 186 -24.85 -8.99 13.27
C ASP A 186 -23.37 -9.40 13.28
N VAL A 187 -22.54 -8.80 12.42
CA VAL A 187 -21.09 -9.06 12.36
C VAL A 187 -20.41 -8.84 13.71
N ARG A 188 -20.70 -7.72 14.38
CA ARG A 188 -20.12 -7.43 15.69
C ARG A 188 -20.45 -8.54 16.69
N ARG A 189 -21.69 -9.05 16.66
CA ARG A 189 -22.10 -10.15 17.56
C ARG A 189 -21.31 -11.42 17.28
N ASP A 190 -21.09 -11.72 16.00
CA ASP A 190 -20.35 -12.91 15.59
C ASP A 190 -18.85 -12.81 15.93
N VAL A 191 -18.24 -11.63 15.77
CA VAL A 191 -16.80 -11.42 16.02
C VAL A 191 -16.48 -11.24 17.52
N LEU A 192 -17.36 -10.57 18.27
CA LEU A 192 -17.15 -10.27 19.70
C LEU A 192 -17.96 -11.19 20.63
N SER A 193 -18.35 -12.39 20.17
CA SER A 193 -19.17 -13.32 20.93
C SER A 193 -18.54 -13.67 22.30
N ASP A 194 -17.21 -13.71 22.35
CA ASP A 194 -16.44 -14.14 23.51
C ASP A 194 -15.77 -12.97 24.28
N VAL A 195 -16.02 -11.72 23.86
CA VAL A 195 -15.42 -10.52 24.48
C VAL A 195 -16.50 -9.75 25.25
N PRO A 196 -16.34 -9.51 26.57
CA PRO A 196 -17.30 -8.73 27.34
C PRO A 196 -17.24 -7.24 26.96
N VAL A 197 -18.24 -6.77 26.21
CA VAL A 197 -18.34 -5.37 25.75
C VAL A 197 -19.62 -4.73 26.31
N ASP A 198 -19.50 -3.61 27.01
CA ASP A 198 -20.67 -2.87 27.48
C ASP A 198 -21.43 -2.15 26.35
N ALA A 199 -22.64 -1.66 26.65
CA ALA A 199 -23.50 -1.02 25.67
C ALA A 199 -22.89 0.26 25.06
N SER A 200 -21.99 0.95 25.77
CA SER A 200 -21.37 2.19 25.29
C SER A 200 -20.26 1.89 24.27
N THR A 201 -19.36 0.96 24.58
CA THR A 201 -18.30 0.50 23.70
C THR A 201 -18.90 -0.20 22.47
N SER A 202 -19.97 -0.97 22.67
CA SER A 202 -20.68 -1.65 21.58
C SER A 202 -21.27 -0.67 20.56
N ARG A 203 -21.81 0.47 21.01
CA ARG A 203 -22.27 1.55 20.11
C ARG A 203 -21.12 2.31 19.46
N ALA A 204 -20.00 2.47 20.17
CA ALA A 204 -18.84 3.13 19.62
C ALA A 204 -18.21 2.32 18.47
N ILE A 205 -18.14 0.99 18.61
CA ILE A 205 -17.74 0.06 17.55
C ILE A 205 -18.69 0.15 16.34
N GLU A 206 -20.01 0.17 16.56
CA GLU A 206 -21.00 0.39 15.48
C GLU A 206 -20.78 1.74 14.76
N ASP A 207 -20.48 2.80 15.51
CA ASP A 207 -20.25 4.14 14.97
C ASP A 207 -18.99 4.16 14.09
N VAL A 208 -17.89 3.57 14.58
CA VAL A 208 -16.64 3.40 13.81
C VAL A 208 -16.88 2.58 12.55
N ALA A 209 -17.58 1.45 12.65
CA ALA A 209 -17.93 0.60 11.51
C ALA A 209 -18.82 1.28 10.47
N LEU A 210 -19.68 2.21 10.87
CA LEU A 210 -20.50 3.00 9.95
C LEU A 210 -19.66 4.09 9.27
N LEU A 211 -18.85 4.81 10.05
CA LEU A 211 -17.94 5.84 9.53
C LEU A 211 -16.93 5.24 8.54
N SER A 212 -16.43 4.03 8.80
CA SER A 212 -15.48 3.37 7.90
C SER A 212 -16.05 3.05 6.52
N LEU A 213 -17.37 3.08 6.33
CA LEU A 213 -17.98 2.93 5.00
C LEU A 213 -17.93 4.23 4.16
N THR A 214 -17.81 5.38 4.81
CA THR A 214 -18.04 6.70 4.18
C THR A 214 -16.92 7.71 4.38
N ARG A 215 -15.92 7.36 5.19
CA ARG A 215 -14.78 8.21 5.54
C ARG A 215 -13.46 7.65 5.02
N ARG A 216 -12.50 8.55 4.86
CA ARG A 216 -11.09 8.19 4.71
C ARG A 216 -10.61 7.52 6.01
N THR A 217 -9.62 6.65 5.89
CA THR A 217 -9.06 5.99 7.06
C THR A 217 -8.17 6.97 7.80
N PRO A 218 -8.40 7.19 9.10
CA PRO A 218 -7.64 8.15 9.86
C PRO A 218 -6.17 7.72 10.00
N ASN A 219 -5.29 8.72 10.11
CA ASN A 219 -3.87 8.66 10.50
C ASN A 219 -2.79 8.34 9.45
N ASP A 220 -3.07 8.16 8.15
CA ASP A 220 -2.05 7.86 7.10
C ASP A 220 -1.13 6.63 7.37
N VAL A 221 -1.22 6.02 8.55
CA VAL A 221 -0.61 4.75 8.91
C VAL A 221 -1.37 3.71 8.12
N GLY A 222 -0.78 3.31 7.00
CA GLY A 222 -1.37 2.37 6.06
C GLY A 222 -2.08 1.26 6.81
N SER A 223 -3.38 1.13 6.56
CA SER A 223 -4.16 -0.01 7.04
C SER A 223 -3.34 -1.28 6.77
N PRO A 224 -3.25 -2.25 7.69
CA PRO A 224 -2.59 -3.53 7.44
C PRO A 224 -3.19 -4.28 6.24
N THR A 225 -4.36 -3.84 5.76
CA THR A 225 -5.01 -4.31 4.53
C THR A 225 -4.88 -3.34 3.35
N ALA A 226 -4.14 -2.25 3.49
CA ALA A 226 -3.91 -1.29 2.42
C ALA A 226 -3.06 -1.91 1.30
N GLY A 227 -3.55 -1.78 0.08
CA GLY A 227 -2.79 -2.03 -1.13
C GLY A 227 -2.30 -0.75 -1.76
N GLY A 228 -1.44 -0.84 -2.76
CA GLY A 228 -1.08 0.31 -3.57
C GLY A 228 -1.16 0.03 -5.05
N LEU A 229 -1.42 1.09 -5.81
CA LEU A 229 -1.34 1.15 -7.27
C LEU A 229 -0.37 2.25 -7.62
N VAL A 230 0.64 1.90 -8.41
CA VAL A 230 1.63 2.85 -8.90
C VAL A 230 1.53 2.86 -10.40
N LEU A 231 1.40 4.03 -11.01
CA LEU A 231 1.61 4.15 -12.45
C LEU A 231 3.01 4.70 -12.65
N VAL A 232 3.77 4.10 -13.56
CA VAL A 232 5.05 4.61 -14.03
C VAL A 232 4.98 4.75 -15.54
N SER A 233 5.42 5.90 -16.05
CA SER A 233 5.42 6.17 -17.49
C SER A 233 6.69 6.92 -17.91
N PHE A 234 7.07 6.74 -19.17
CA PHE A 234 8.03 7.62 -19.85
C PHE A 234 7.44 8.13 -21.18
N PRO A 235 6.44 9.03 -21.15
CA PRO A 235 5.66 9.41 -22.33
C PRO A 235 6.53 9.93 -23.47
N ASP A 236 6.07 9.72 -24.70
CA ASP A 236 6.74 10.26 -25.89
C ASP A 236 6.75 11.79 -25.83
N GLY A 237 7.93 12.38 -26.03
CA GLY A 237 8.14 13.83 -25.92
C GLY A 237 8.36 14.35 -24.50
N ALA A 238 8.21 13.51 -23.46
CA ALA A 238 8.67 13.85 -22.12
C ALA A 238 10.21 13.79 -22.06
N PHE A 239 10.82 14.67 -21.26
CA PHE A 239 12.26 14.62 -21.03
C PHE A 239 12.66 13.49 -20.08
N TRP A 240 11.76 13.09 -19.18
CA TRP A 240 12.07 12.21 -18.06
C TRP A 240 10.87 11.32 -17.67
N PRO A 241 11.12 10.14 -17.09
CA PRO A 241 10.07 9.28 -16.55
C PRO A 241 9.44 9.87 -15.29
N ARG A 242 8.16 9.53 -15.08
CA ARG A 242 7.34 9.98 -13.94
C ARG A 242 6.55 8.81 -13.35
N TYR A 243 6.15 8.98 -12.10
CA TYR A 243 5.20 8.10 -11.43
C TYR A 243 4.12 8.88 -10.68
N VAL A 244 3.01 8.19 -10.45
CA VAL A 244 2.00 8.54 -9.47
C VAL A 244 1.66 7.31 -8.65
N GLU A 245 1.63 7.47 -7.33
CA GLU A 245 1.45 6.40 -6.35
C GLU A 245 0.17 6.65 -5.55
N PHE A 246 -0.71 5.65 -5.52
CA PHE A 246 -1.94 5.67 -4.74
C PHE A 246 -1.95 4.54 -3.72
N THR A 247 -2.47 4.81 -2.53
CA THR A 247 -2.89 3.77 -1.59
C THR A 247 -4.37 3.50 -1.74
N PHE A 248 -4.74 2.22 -1.63
CA PHE A 248 -6.11 1.74 -1.56
C PHE A 248 -6.31 1.10 -0.20
N ASP A 249 -7.29 1.56 0.54
CA ASP A 249 -7.71 0.88 1.76
C ASP A 249 -9.00 0.09 1.51
N GLY A 250 -9.08 -0.60 0.38
CA GLY A 250 -10.24 -1.40 -0.01
C GLY A 250 -11.42 -0.59 -0.57
N VAL A 251 -12.64 -1.01 -0.21
CA VAL A 251 -13.88 -0.57 -0.85
C VAL A 251 -14.70 0.28 0.13
N GLY A 252 -14.84 1.57 -0.17
CA GLY A 252 -15.85 2.43 0.45
C GLY A 252 -17.21 2.28 -0.25
N ILE A 253 -18.26 2.89 0.29
CA ILE A 253 -19.55 2.98 -0.42
C ILE A 253 -19.99 4.45 -0.49
N PRO A 254 -20.21 5.00 -1.71
CA PRO A 254 -20.17 4.38 -3.03
C PRO A 254 -18.83 4.66 -3.72
N GLY A 255 -17.85 3.78 -3.60
CA GLY A 255 -16.69 3.86 -4.48
C GLY A 255 -15.38 3.40 -3.88
N LEU A 256 -14.33 3.46 -4.69
CA LEU A 256 -12.99 3.10 -4.26
C LEU A 256 -12.51 4.05 -3.17
N ARG A 257 -11.97 3.48 -2.09
CA ARG A 257 -11.30 4.28 -1.06
C ARG A 257 -9.81 4.30 -1.37
N TYR A 258 -9.39 5.40 -1.99
CA TYR A 258 -7.99 5.63 -2.33
C TYR A 258 -7.58 7.08 -2.03
N TRP A 259 -6.27 7.30 -1.96
CA TRP A 259 -5.67 8.62 -1.93
C TRP A 259 -4.31 8.59 -2.63
N GLU A 260 -3.92 9.73 -3.18
CA GLU A 260 -2.59 9.91 -3.75
C GLU A 260 -1.58 10.04 -2.61
N ILE A 261 -0.53 9.23 -2.67
CA ILE A 261 0.61 9.30 -1.75
C ILE A 261 1.62 10.31 -2.28
N ALA A 262 1.98 10.16 -3.56
CA ALA A 262 3.04 10.92 -4.17
C ALA A 262 2.91 10.92 -5.69
N THR A 263 3.23 12.08 -6.27
CA THR A 263 3.60 12.20 -7.69
C THR A 263 5.07 12.62 -7.74
N GLY A 264 5.85 11.98 -8.62
CA GLY A 264 7.27 12.28 -8.73
C GLY A 264 7.89 11.74 -10.01
N GLY A 265 9.22 11.75 -10.07
CA GLY A 265 9.97 11.32 -11.25
C GLY A 265 11.38 11.90 -11.27
N CYS A 266 12.06 11.74 -12.39
CA CYS A 266 13.31 12.44 -12.66
C CYS A 266 13.00 13.87 -13.12
N HIS A 267 13.75 14.85 -12.60
CA HIS A 267 13.51 16.28 -12.86
C HIS A 267 14.71 16.98 -13.55
N GLY A 268 15.69 16.22 -14.05
CA GLY A 268 16.89 16.78 -14.63
C GLY A 268 18.00 15.75 -14.88
N PRO A 269 19.07 16.15 -15.59
CA PRO A 269 20.26 15.32 -15.76
C PRO A 269 20.93 15.04 -14.40
N ARG A 270 21.50 13.84 -14.23
CA ARG A 270 22.12 13.36 -12.97
C ARG A 270 21.18 13.33 -11.78
N ASN A 271 19.91 13.07 -12.03
CA ASN A 271 18.89 12.97 -10.99
C ASN A 271 18.15 11.64 -11.09
N ALA A 272 18.93 10.55 -11.13
CA ALA A 272 18.35 9.22 -11.05
C ALA A 272 17.56 9.08 -9.74
N LEU A 273 16.45 8.35 -9.81
CA LEU A 273 15.59 8.08 -8.67
C LEU A 273 15.52 6.58 -8.44
N VAL A 274 15.84 6.14 -7.23
CA VAL A 274 15.55 4.78 -6.76
C VAL A 274 14.39 4.87 -5.78
N LYS A 275 13.19 4.43 -6.19
CA LYS A 275 11.98 4.46 -5.38
C LYS A 275 11.52 3.04 -5.09
N ALA A 276 11.48 2.67 -3.82
CA ALA A 276 10.75 1.50 -3.37
C ALA A 276 9.29 1.87 -3.10
N PHE A 277 8.35 1.08 -3.60
CA PHE A 277 6.90 1.29 -3.40
C PHE A 277 6.33 0.42 -2.28
N ALA A 278 6.96 -0.73 -2.04
CA ALA A 278 6.60 -1.61 -0.94
C ALA A 278 7.85 -2.20 -0.30
N GLN A 279 7.85 -2.33 1.02
CA GLN A 279 8.96 -2.85 1.82
C GLN A 279 10.26 -2.09 1.55
N ALA A 280 10.24 -0.77 1.76
CA ALA A 280 11.34 0.12 1.45
C ALA A 280 12.59 -0.09 2.31
N ASP A 281 12.50 -0.81 3.43
CA ASP A 281 13.60 -0.94 4.40
C ASP A 281 14.88 -1.52 3.79
N GLY A 282 14.77 -2.58 2.99
CA GLY A 282 15.93 -3.22 2.35
C GLY A 282 16.62 -2.28 1.37
N VAL A 283 15.84 -1.64 0.50
CA VAL A 283 16.34 -0.66 -0.48
C VAL A 283 16.92 0.57 0.20
N SER A 284 16.21 1.13 1.19
CA SER A 284 16.65 2.29 1.96
C SER A 284 17.95 1.99 2.70
N THR A 285 18.08 0.81 3.31
CA THR A 285 19.31 0.39 3.98
C THR A 285 20.48 0.30 3.00
N MET A 286 20.26 -0.23 1.79
CA MET A 286 21.30 -0.32 0.78
C MET A 286 21.76 1.08 0.31
N MET A 287 20.80 1.94 -0.03
CA MET A 287 21.06 3.29 -0.54
C MET A 287 21.66 4.20 0.53
N ASN A 288 21.08 4.22 1.73
CA ASN A 288 21.44 5.13 2.81
C ASN A 288 22.47 4.53 3.77
N GLY A 289 22.74 3.23 3.72
CA GLY A 289 23.71 2.56 4.61
C GLY A 289 23.27 2.38 6.07
N VAL A 290 22.08 2.86 6.45
CA VAL A 290 21.53 2.74 7.81
C VAL A 290 20.11 2.22 7.70
N HIS A 291 19.76 1.26 8.55
CA HIS A 291 18.40 0.71 8.59
C HIS A 291 17.41 1.72 9.19
N PRO A 292 16.23 1.97 8.58
CA PRO A 292 15.28 2.97 9.05
C PRO A 292 14.86 2.81 10.52
N ALA A 293 14.59 1.57 10.96
CA ALA A 293 14.22 1.30 12.36
C ALA A 293 15.33 1.66 13.36
N LEU A 294 16.61 1.50 12.98
CA LEU A 294 17.71 1.93 13.85
C LEU A 294 17.70 3.46 13.98
N LEU A 295 17.53 4.16 12.85
CA LEU A 295 17.44 5.62 12.86
C LEU A 295 16.28 6.10 13.73
N ALA A 296 15.08 5.53 13.56
CA ALA A 296 13.92 5.84 14.40
C ALA A 296 14.22 5.65 15.89
N SER A 297 14.81 4.51 16.27
CA SER A 297 15.18 4.25 17.67
C SER A 297 16.19 5.25 18.25
N PHE A 298 17.07 5.80 17.40
CA PHE A 298 17.97 6.88 17.82
C PHE A 298 17.20 8.17 18.09
N TYR A 299 16.27 8.55 17.21
CA TYR A 299 15.41 9.72 17.40
C TYR A 299 14.57 9.58 18.69
N ASP A 300 13.87 8.46 18.87
CA ASP A 300 13.07 8.18 20.07
C ASP A 300 13.91 8.31 21.34
N ARG A 301 15.15 7.80 21.31
CA ARG A 301 16.07 7.89 22.45
C ARG A 301 16.50 9.33 22.72
N LEU A 302 16.78 10.12 21.69
CA LEU A 302 17.17 11.53 21.85
C LEU A 302 16.02 12.36 22.42
N GLU A 303 14.80 12.13 21.96
CA GLU A 303 13.61 12.77 22.53
C GLU A 303 13.41 12.37 24.00
N SER A 304 13.61 11.09 24.35
CA SER A 304 13.46 10.62 25.73
C SER A 304 14.44 11.26 26.74
N VAL A 305 15.58 11.78 26.27
CA VAL A 305 16.55 12.51 27.12
C VAL A 305 16.32 14.02 27.14
N GLY A 306 15.20 14.49 26.58
CA GLY A 306 14.76 15.88 26.62
C GLY A 306 15.36 16.76 25.53
N LEU A 307 15.88 16.18 24.44
CA LEU A 307 16.24 16.94 23.25
C LEU A 307 15.00 17.20 22.41
N ASP A 308 14.81 18.47 22.07
CA ASP A 308 13.74 18.90 21.18
C ASP A 308 14.00 18.42 19.74
N ALA A 309 12.95 17.97 19.05
CA ALA A 309 13.02 17.44 17.68
C ALA A 309 13.70 18.44 16.73
N ASP A 310 13.38 19.73 16.86
CA ASP A 310 13.96 20.79 16.02
C ASP A 310 15.49 20.88 16.19
N LYS A 311 15.99 20.71 17.43
CA LYS A 311 17.43 20.75 17.73
C LYS A 311 18.14 19.49 17.24
N ILE A 312 17.46 18.35 17.30
CA ILE A 312 17.98 17.10 16.75
C ILE A 312 18.12 17.23 15.25
N ASP A 313 17.10 17.74 14.56
CA ASP A 313 17.13 17.93 13.12
C ASP A 313 18.15 18.99 12.67
N GLU A 314 18.33 20.07 13.43
CA GLU A 314 19.40 21.04 13.18
C GLU A 314 20.78 20.38 13.30
N ALA A 315 21.03 19.64 14.39
CA ALA A 315 22.32 19.00 14.66
C ALA A 315 22.65 17.88 13.65
N LEU A 316 21.65 17.09 13.27
CA LEU A 316 21.81 15.99 12.32
C LEU A 316 21.74 16.46 10.87
N GLY A 317 21.19 17.64 10.59
CA GLY A 317 21.00 18.17 9.25
C GLY A 317 22.29 18.24 8.44
N ASP A 318 23.37 18.75 9.03
CA ASP A 318 24.69 18.82 8.38
C ASP A 318 25.34 17.44 8.20
N ALA A 319 25.11 16.51 9.13
CA ALA A 319 25.58 15.13 9.00
C ALA A 319 24.83 14.40 7.88
N ARG A 320 23.50 14.56 7.82
CA ARG A 320 22.63 13.99 6.80
C ARG A 320 22.95 14.55 5.42
N ARG A 321 23.20 15.86 5.30
CA ARG A 321 23.60 16.50 4.04
C ARG A 321 24.94 15.95 3.54
N ARG A 322 25.97 15.91 4.41
CA ARG A 322 27.27 15.33 4.06
C ARG A 322 27.16 13.87 3.66
N TRP A 323 26.34 13.09 4.35
CA TRP A 323 26.12 11.68 4.03
C TRP A 323 25.46 11.51 2.66
N LEU A 324 24.42 12.31 2.37
CA LEU A 324 23.76 12.36 1.07
C LEU A 324 24.77 12.67 -0.05
N GLU A 325 25.59 13.70 0.14
CA GLU A 325 26.60 14.15 -0.84
C GLU A 325 27.73 13.15 -1.06
N GLN A 326 28.20 12.47 -0.01
CA GLN A 326 29.35 11.57 -0.08
C GLN A 326 28.98 10.16 -0.53
N ARG A 327 27.73 9.73 -0.31
CA ARG A 327 27.30 8.35 -0.53
C ARG A 327 26.19 8.26 -1.56
N THR A 328 25.04 8.88 -1.28
CA THR A 328 23.82 8.66 -2.07
C THR A 328 23.91 9.31 -3.44
N LEU A 329 24.31 10.58 -3.52
CA LEU A 329 24.39 11.30 -4.81
C LEU A 329 25.37 10.63 -5.79
N PRO A 330 26.59 10.22 -5.41
CA PRO A 330 27.49 9.49 -6.32
C PRO A 330 26.88 8.20 -6.88
N ILE A 331 26.10 7.47 -6.08
CA ILE A 331 25.40 6.26 -6.55
C ILE A 331 24.34 6.65 -7.59
N LEU A 332 23.52 7.68 -7.32
CA LEU A 332 22.49 8.16 -8.25
C LEU A 332 23.11 8.69 -9.55
N ASP A 333 24.20 9.46 -9.47
CA ASP A 333 24.97 9.94 -10.62
C ASP A 333 25.45 8.78 -11.50
N THR A 334 25.93 7.71 -10.86
CA THR A 334 26.38 6.51 -11.58
C THR A 334 25.20 5.80 -12.24
N LEU A 335 24.09 5.61 -11.52
CA LEU A 335 22.88 5.01 -12.08
C LEU A 335 22.35 5.78 -13.29
N ASP A 336 22.40 7.12 -13.27
CA ASP A 336 21.86 7.94 -14.36
C ASP A 336 22.54 7.70 -15.72
N VAL A 337 23.82 7.29 -15.70
CA VAL A 337 24.62 7.03 -16.90
C VAL A 337 24.77 5.55 -17.23
N MET A 338 24.22 4.65 -16.41
CA MET A 338 24.27 3.21 -16.66
C MET A 338 23.36 2.80 -17.83
N PRO A 339 23.77 1.81 -18.64
CA PRO A 339 22.92 1.28 -19.68
C PRO A 339 21.76 0.45 -19.07
N PRO A 340 20.62 0.34 -19.77
CA PRO A 340 19.44 -0.37 -19.26
C PRO A 340 19.66 -1.80 -18.74
N PRO A 341 20.54 -2.65 -19.34
CA PRO A 341 20.81 -3.99 -18.80
C PRO A 341 21.37 -3.96 -17.37
N ASP A 342 22.34 -3.08 -17.09
CA ASP A 342 22.96 -2.97 -15.77
C ASP A 342 21.94 -2.46 -14.73
N LEU A 343 21.08 -1.52 -15.14
CA LEU A 343 19.97 -1.04 -14.32
C LEU A 343 18.98 -2.17 -13.99
N CYS A 344 18.73 -3.09 -14.92
CA CYS A 344 17.90 -4.28 -14.68
C CYS A 344 18.50 -5.19 -13.61
N GLU A 345 19.81 -5.45 -13.67
CA GLU A 345 20.50 -6.27 -12.68
C GLU A 345 20.46 -5.64 -11.28
N ILE A 346 20.63 -4.32 -11.19
CA ILE A 346 20.53 -3.59 -9.93
C ILE A 346 19.11 -3.63 -9.38
N ALA A 347 18.09 -3.37 -10.20
CA ALA A 347 16.69 -3.43 -9.79
C ALA A 347 16.31 -4.83 -9.26
N GLU A 348 16.73 -5.88 -9.97
CA GLU A 348 16.53 -7.26 -9.53
C GLU A 348 17.24 -7.55 -8.20
N SER A 349 18.48 -7.08 -8.04
CA SER A 349 19.28 -7.29 -6.83
C SER A 349 18.66 -6.61 -5.62
N LEU A 350 18.10 -5.41 -5.77
CA LEU A 350 17.42 -4.67 -4.71
C LEU A 350 16.18 -5.41 -4.20
N VAL A 351 15.37 -5.97 -5.11
CA VAL A 351 14.22 -6.81 -4.75
C VAL A 351 14.69 -8.11 -4.08
N SER A 352 15.73 -8.74 -4.62
CA SER A 352 16.32 -9.98 -4.11
C SER A 352 16.83 -9.83 -2.67
N ILE A 353 17.58 -8.76 -2.38
CA ILE A 353 18.09 -8.46 -1.05
C ILE A 353 16.93 -8.24 -0.07
N THR A 354 15.90 -7.52 -0.48
CA THR A 354 14.72 -7.29 0.37
C THR A 354 14.01 -8.61 0.69
N ALA A 355 13.84 -9.48 -0.29
CA ALA A 355 13.27 -10.82 -0.08
C ALA A 355 14.15 -11.70 0.83
N LEU A 356 15.47 -11.65 0.67
CA LEU A 356 16.43 -12.39 1.51
C LEU A 356 16.36 -11.92 2.97
N TRP A 357 16.35 -10.60 3.20
CA TRP A 357 16.23 -10.02 4.54
C TRP A 357 14.97 -10.47 5.27
N GLN A 358 13.83 -10.50 4.57
CA GLN A 358 12.58 -10.98 5.14
C GLN A 358 12.67 -12.46 5.55
N ARG A 359 13.26 -13.32 4.70
CA ARG A 359 13.49 -14.73 5.06
C ARG A 359 14.38 -14.91 6.28
N MET A 360 15.43 -14.10 6.40
CA MET A 360 16.35 -14.16 7.56
C MET A 360 15.68 -13.74 8.87
N ARG A 361 14.62 -12.92 8.84
CA ARG A 361 13.89 -12.48 10.04
C ARG A 361 12.89 -13.51 10.58
N GLY A 362 12.71 -14.66 9.91
CA GLY A 362 11.77 -15.69 10.34
C GLY A 362 10.30 -15.28 10.29
N THR A 363 9.98 -14.19 9.60
CA THR A 363 8.61 -13.76 9.32
C THR A 363 7.99 -14.66 8.25
N LEU A 364 6.66 -14.77 8.22
CA LEU A 364 5.95 -15.43 7.11
C LEU A 364 6.49 -14.91 5.77
N GLU A 365 6.84 -15.82 4.85
CA GLU A 365 7.44 -15.52 3.53
C GLU A 365 6.45 -14.78 2.62
N THR A 366 6.08 -13.56 2.98
CA THR A 366 5.12 -12.75 2.23
C THR A 366 5.81 -11.88 1.18
N VAL A 367 7.14 -11.99 1.04
CA VAL A 367 7.96 -11.41 -0.04
C VAL A 367 8.83 -12.53 -0.62
N GLY A 368 8.75 -12.77 -1.93
CA GLY A 368 9.54 -13.82 -2.56
C GLY A 368 8.99 -14.33 -3.89
N GLY A 369 9.30 -15.59 -4.19
CA GLY A 369 9.07 -16.17 -5.51
C GLY A 369 10.06 -15.65 -6.56
N THR A 370 9.67 -15.73 -7.83
CA THR A 370 10.46 -15.20 -8.94
C THR A 370 10.33 -13.68 -9.04
N ILE A 371 11.33 -13.03 -9.61
CA ILE A 371 11.37 -11.58 -9.82
C ILE A 371 11.15 -11.26 -11.30
N SER A 372 10.18 -10.40 -11.57
CA SER A 372 9.93 -9.80 -12.89
C SER A 372 10.69 -8.47 -12.99
N VAL A 373 11.28 -8.20 -14.15
CA VAL A 373 12.01 -6.96 -14.46
C VAL A 373 11.58 -6.44 -15.83
N ALA A 374 11.18 -5.18 -15.88
CA ALA A 374 10.71 -4.51 -17.08
C ALA A 374 11.37 -3.14 -17.27
N VAL A 375 11.45 -2.69 -18.52
CA VAL A 375 12.02 -1.41 -18.93
C VAL A 375 10.98 -0.60 -19.68
N LEU A 376 10.83 0.65 -19.25
CA LEU A 376 10.07 1.71 -19.89
C LEU A 376 11.06 2.71 -20.48
N ALA A 377 11.02 2.92 -21.79
CA ALA A 377 11.89 3.89 -22.46
C ALA A 377 11.11 4.53 -23.62
N PRO A 378 11.47 5.76 -24.03
CA PRO A 378 10.73 6.48 -25.06
C PRO A 378 10.62 5.69 -26.38
N GLY A 379 9.55 5.95 -27.12
CA GLY A 379 9.33 5.43 -28.48
C GLY A 379 8.82 4.00 -28.56
N GLY A 380 8.16 3.48 -27.52
CA GLY A 380 7.47 2.19 -27.60
C GLY A 380 6.91 1.68 -26.27
N PRO A 381 6.26 0.50 -26.28
CA PRO A 381 5.65 -0.06 -25.09
C PRO A 381 6.69 -0.61 -24.09
N LEU A 382 6.19 -1.03 -22.93
CA LEU A 382 6.97 -1.76 -21.93
C LEU A 382 7.70 -2.96 -22.54
N ARG A 383 8.99 -3.10 -22.23
CA ARG A 383 9.84 -4.22 -22.64
C ARG A 383 10.21 -5.07 -21.43
N TRP A 384 10.06 -6.38 -21.53
CA TRP A 384 10.48 -7.29 -20.46
C TRP A 384 11.97 -7.60 -20.57
N ALA A 385 12.73 -7.31 -19.51
CA ALA A 385 14.12 -7.79 -19.37
C ALA A 385 14.15 -9.20 -18.77
N LYS A 386 13.26 -9.44 -17.79
CA LYS A 386 13.04 -10.75 -17.19
C LYS A 386 11.56 -10.90 -16.89
N ARG A 387 10.94 -11.93 -17.45
CA ARG A 387 9.56 -12.30 -17.15
C ARG A 387 9.52 -13.78 -16.85
N PRO A 388 9.56 -14.18 -15.57
CA PRO A 388 9.48 -15.58 -15.18
C PRO A 388 8.23 -16.19 -15.81
N ASN A 389 8.43 -17.25 -16.60
CA ASN A 389 7.41 -17.84 -17.45
C ASN A 389 6.12 -18.13 -16.68
N LEU A 390 5.04 -17.40 -16.97
CA LEU A 390 3.75 -18.06 -17.17
C LEU A 390 3.91 -18.82 -18.49
N SER A 391 4.33 -20.08 -18.42
CA SER A 391 4.27 -20.95 -19.59
C SER A 391 2.81 -20.95 -20.05
N ALA A 392 2.55 -20.30 -21.19
CA ALA A 392 1.34 -20.53 -21.94
C ALA A 392 1.36 -22.01 -22.33
N SER A 393 0.51 -22.80 -21.69
CA SER A 393 -0.01 -24.04 -22.27
C SER A 393 -1.29 -23.73 -23.01
#